data_AF-A0A7V0J400-F1
#
_entry.id   AF-A0A7V0J400-F1
#
_cell.length_a   1.000
_cell.length_b   1.000
_cell.length_c   1.000
_cell.angle_alpha   90.00
_cell.angle_beta   90.00
_cell.angle_gamma   90.00
#
_symmetry.space_group_name_H-M   'P 1'
#
loop_
_entity.id
_entity.type
_entity.pdbx_description
1 polymer ?
#
loop_
_entity_poly.entity_id
_entity_poly.type
_entity_poly.pdbx_seq_one_letter_code
_entity_poly.pdbx_strand_id
1 'polypeptide(L)'
;MAHDEVTDRRIGAPVELAVDDVSGVAVKFRPPGTFDPVTGYRAGGPHGLAAGECTDDMSMALALADSAATVGSDSDDQTRRYLAWWWTGAYSANGRCFISV
;
A
#
# COMPACT_ATOMS: atom_id res chain seq x y z
N MET A 1 23.92 4.69 10.37
CA MET A 1 24.71 3.50 9.97
C MET A 1 24.67 3.43 8.46
N ALA A 2 25.79 3.27 7.77
CA ALA A 2 25.77 3.05 6.33
C ALA A 2 25.32 1.61 6.08
N HIS A 3 24.18 1.43 5.41
CA HIS A 3 23.74 0.13 4.92
C HIS A 3 24.52 -0.23 3.66
N ASP A 4 24.77 -1.52 3.45
CA ASP A 4 25.24 -1.99 2.16
C ASP A 4 24.13 -1.84 1.10
N GLU A 5 24.52 -1.85 -0.17
CA GLU A 5 23.62 -1.64 -1.30
C GLU A 5 22.43 -2.62 -1.35
N VAL A 6 22.60 -3.86 -0.88
CA VAL A 6 21.52 -4.85 -0.86
C VAL A 6 20.53 -4.53 0.25
N THR A 7 21.03 -4.17 1.43
CA THR A 7 20.18 -3.74 2.54
C THR A 7 19.40 -2.48 2.20
N ASP A 8 20.04 -1.50 1.55
CA ASP A 8 19.36 -0.27 1.10
C ASP A 8 18.20 -0.59 0.15
N ARG A 9 18.40 -1.46 -0.84
CA ARG A 9 17.33 -1.89 -1.75
C ARG A 9 16.19 -2.64 -1.05
N ARG A 10 16.50 -3.49 -0.06
CA ARG A 10 15.49 -4.26 0.68
C ARG A 10 14.59 -3.35 1.52
N ILE A 11 15.14 -2.26 2.05
CA ILE A 11 14.37 -1.26 2.82
C ILE A 11 13.66 -0.30 1.85
N GLY A 12 14.35 0.16 0.81
CA GLY A 12 13.83 1.13 -0.15
C GLY A 12 12.66 0.58 -0.96
N ALA A 13 12.68 -0.68 -1.38
CA ALA A 13 11.59 -1.26 -2.18
C ALA A 13 10.19 -1.14 -1.55
N PRO A 14 9.93 -1.58 -0.29
CA PRO A 14 8.63 -1.40 0.33
C PRO A 14 8.31 0.07 0.67
N VAL A 15 9.32 0.91 0.89
CA VAL A 15 9.12 2.36 1.12
C VAL A 15 8.66 3.04 -0.16
N GLU A 16 9.33 2.80 -1.29
CA GLU A 16 8.95 3.34 -2.60
C GLU A 16 7.57 2.84 -3.02
N LEU A 17 7.25 1.57 -2.77
CA LEU A 17 5.89 1.06 -2.99
C LEU A 17 4.84 1.89 -2.22
N ALA A 18 5.10 2.19 -0.95
CA ALA A 18 4.20 3.00 -0.15
C ALA A 18 4.12 4.45 -0.67
N VAL A 19 5.27 5.06 -1.03
CA VAL A 19 5.37 6.43 -1.56
C VAL A 19 4.59 6.57 -2.86
N ASP A 20 4.76 5.62 -3.79
CA ASP A 20 4.06 5.61 -5.08
C ASP A 20 2.55 5.43 -4.89
N ASP A 21 2.16 4.51 -4.01
CA ASP A 21 0.75 4.26 -3.70
C ASP A 21 0.06 5.52 -3.17
N VAL A 22 0.61 6.15 -2.12
CA VAL A 22 0.01 7.37 -1.53
C VAL A 22 0.03 8.58 -2.49
N SER A 23 1.01 8.65 -3.38
CA SER A 23 1.13 9.73 -4.36
C SER A 23 0.06 9.60 -5.46
N GLY A 24 -0.28 8.37 -5.85
CA GLY A 24 -1.24 8.08 -6.91
C GLY A 24 -2.70 8.20 -6.51
N VAL A 25 -3.03 8.05 -5.22
CA VAL A 25 -4.42 7.96 -4.70
C VAL A 25 -5.35 9.02 -5.27
N ALA A 26 -4.98 10.30 -5.13
CA ALA A 26 -5.86 11.41 -5.50
C ALA A 26 -6.14 11.50 -7.01
N VAL A 27 -5.35 10.81 -7.83
CA VAL A 27 -5.45 10.84 -9.29
C VAL A 27 -5.81 9.48 -9.89
N LYS A 28 -6.03 8.45 -9.06
CA LYS A 28 -6.38 7.09 -9.49
C LYS A 28 -7.57 7.14 -10.44
N PHE A 29 -7.44 6.45 -11.58
CA PHE A 29 -8.42 6.36 -12.67
C PHE A 29 -8.71 7.65 -13.46
N ARG A 30 -7.91 8.71 -13.28
CA ARG A 30 -8.02 9.91 -14.11
C ARG A 30 -7.14 9.82 -15.36
N PRO A 31 -7.61 10.27 -16.54
CA PRO A 31 -6.78 10.30 -17.74
C PRO A 31 -5.56 11.25 -17.57
N PRO A 32 -4.38 10.90 -18.10
CA PRO A 32 -3.24 11.81 -18.11
C PRO A 32 -3.59 13.19 -18.71
N GLY A 33 -3.08 14.26 -18.09
CA GLY A 33 -3.35 15.64 -18.51
C GLY A 33 -4.68 16.23 -18.01
N THR A 34 -5.50 15.46 -17.29
CA THR A 34 -6.76 15.95 -16.70
C THR A 34 -6.61 16.42 -15.24
N PHE A 35 -5.37 16.49 -14.76
CA PHE A 35 -5.05 16.85 -13.39
C PHE A 35 -3.72 17.56 -13.26
N ASP A 36 -3.61 18.39 -12.22
CA ASP A 36 -2.37 19.09 -11.90
C ASP A 36 -1.25 18.09 -11.56
N PRO A 37 0.00 18.34 -12.00
CA PRO A 37 1.14 17.48 -11.72
C PRO A 37 1.20 17.03 -10.26
N VAL A 38 1.44 15.74 -10.01
CA VAL A 38 1.54 15.21 -8.64
C VAL A 38 2.87 15.67 -8.05
N THR A 39 2.81 16.52 -7.02
CA THR A 39 3.97 17.12 -6.35
C THR A 39 4.08 16.74 -4.88
N GLY A 40 3.18 15.89 -4.40
CA GLY A 40 3.11 15.46 -3.00
C GLY A 40 1.80 14.74 -2.71
N TYR A 41 1.60 14.36 -1.45
CA TYR A 41 0.43 13.60 -1.02
C TYR A 41 -0.81 14.48 -0.94
N ARG A 42 -1.91 13.99 -1.49
CA ARG A 42 -3.17 14.72 -1.60
C ARG A 42 -4.31 13.83 -1.12
N ALA A 43 -5.27 14.43 -0.43
CA ALA A 43 -6.51 13.74 -0.08
C ALA A 43 -7.41 13.57 -1.31
N GLY A 44 -8.38 12.65 -1.24
CA GLY A 44 -9.40 12.44 -2.25
C GLY A 44 -9.29 11.07 -2.92
N GLY A 45 -9.41 11.06 -4.25
CA GLY A 45 -9.49 9.82 -5.03
C GLY A 45 -10.82 9.09 -4.85
N PRO A 46 -10.97 7.89 -5.43
CA PRO A 46 -12.23 7.14 -5.48
C PRO A 46 -12.81 6.78 -4.10
N HIS A 47 -11.94 6.66 -3.09
CA HIS A 47 -12.32 6.24 -1.75
C HIS A 47 -12.28 7.38 -0.71
N GLY A 48 -11.99 8.62 -1.14
CA GLY A 48 -11.97 9.78 -0.24
C GLY A 48 -10.92 9.67 0.87
N LEU A 49 -9.74 9.15 0.55
CA LEU A 49 -8.65 8.93 1.51
C LEU A 49 -8.02 10.26 1.96
N ALA A 50 -7.49 10.28 3.18
CA ALA A 50 -6.70 11.40 3.65
C ALA A 50 -5.32 11.44 2.96
N ALA A 51 -4.65 12.60 2.98
CA ALA A 51 -3.31 12.71 2.43
C ALA A 51 -2.34 11.79 3.20
N GLY A 52 -1.67 10.89 2.48
CA GLY A 52 -0.75 9.91 3.06
C GLY A 52 -1.39 8.59 3.49
N GLU A 53 -2.70 8.40 3.30
CA GLU A 53 -3.32 7.08 3.47
C GLU A 53 -3.06 6.21 2.24
N CYS A 54 -2.46 5.04 2.49
CA CYS A 54 -2.21 4.03 1.46
C CYS A 54 -3.49 3.29 1.06
N THR A 55 -3.46 2.61 -0.08
CA THR A 55 -4.60 1.87 -0.65
C THR A 55 -4.59 0.37 -0.33
N ASP A 56 -5.44 -0.37 -1.03
CA ASP A 56 -5.45 -1.83 -1.06
C ASP A 56 -4.11 -2.42 -1.47
N ASP A 57 -3.40 -1.79 -2.40
CA ASP A 57 -2.10 -2.24 -2.89
C ASP A 57 -1.09 -2.39 -1.73
N MET A 58 -0.96 -1.36 -0.88
CA MET A 58 -0.09 -1.41 0.29
C MET A 58 -0.64 -2.31 1.40
N SER A 59 -1.95 -2.38 1.60
CA SER A 59 -2.58 -3.25 2.60
C SER A 59 -2.27 -4.73 2.31
N MET A 60 -2.36 -5.13 1.03
CA MET A 60 -2.00 -6.47 0.58
C MET A 60 -0.49 -6.73 0.68
N ALA A 61 0.35 -5.75 0.34
CA ALA A 61 1.80 -5.86 0.47
C ALA A 61 2.24 -6.08 1.94
N LEU A 62 1.62 -5.36 2.89
CA LEU A 62 1.86 -5.54 4.32
C LEU A 62 1.42 -6.93 4.80
N ALA A 63 0.25 -7.39 4.40
CA ALA A 63 -0.25 -8.72 4.75
C ALA A 63 0.67 -9.84 4.21
N LEU A 64 1.18 -9.69 2.97
CA LEU A 64 2.16 -10.61 2.39
C LEU A 64 3.48 -10.57 3.17
N ALA A 65 4.02 -9.38 3.44
CA ALA A 65 5.28 -9.23 4.14
C ALA A 65 5.22 -9.81 5.56
N ASP A 66 4.13 -9.57 6.28
CA ASP A 66 3.91 -10.08 7.63
C ASP A 66 3.76 -11.62 7.64
N SER A 67 3.02 -12.18 6.68
CA SER A 67 2.96 -13.64 6.47
C SER A 67 4.34 -14.24 6.23
N ALA A 68 5.06 -13.70 5.23
CA ALA A 68 6.38 -14.18 4.84
C ALA A 68 7.41 -14.08 5.99
N ALA A 69 7.35 -13.00 6.77
CA ALA A 69 8.23 -12.79 7.91
C ALA A 69 7.90 -13.72 9.10
N THR A 70 6.63 -14.10 9.27
CA THR A 70 6.18 -14.90 10.41
C THR A 70 6.31 -16.40 10.15
N VAL A 71 5.86 -16.87 8.98
CA VAL A 71 5.70 -18.29 8.67
C VAL A 71 6.42 -18.72 7.39
N GLY A 72 7.06 -17.80 6.67
CA GLY A 72 7.69 -18.08 5.38
C GLY A 72 6.65 -18.16 4.25
N SER A 73 6.94 -18.97 3.23
CA SER A 73 6.07 -19.09 2.04
C SER A 73 4.87 -20.01 2.32
N ASP A 74 3.84 -19.49 2.96
CA ASP A 74 2.56 -20.17 3.22
C ASP A 74 1.39 -19.42 2.59
N SER A 75 0.87 -19.95 1.48
CA SER A 75 -0.24 -19.34 0.75
C SER A 75 -1.56 -19.33 1.54
N ASP A 76 -1.76 -20.28 2.46
CA ASP A 76 -2.98 -20.34 3.27
C ASP A 76 -2.95 -19.24 4.34
N ASP A 77 -1.82 -19.04 5.03
CA ASP A 77 -1.64 -17.94 5.99
C ASP A 77 -1.76 -16.57 5.29
N GLN A 78 -1.11 -16.41 4.15
CA GLN A 78 -1.23 -15.20 3.32
C GLN A 78 -2.70 -14.90 2.97
N THR A 79 -3.44 -15.91 2.50
CA THR A 79 -4.86 -15.77 2.16
C THR A 79 -5.69 -15.42 3.38
N ARG A 80 -5.42 -16.03 4.55
CA ARG A 80 -6.11 -15.68 5.81
C ARG A 80 -5.90 -14.23 6.20
N ARG A 81 -4.70 -13.67 6.00
CA ARG A 81 -4.41 -12.25 6.27
C ARG A 81 -5.08 -11.31 5.28
N TYR A 82 -5.18 -11.70 4.00
CA TYR A 82 -5.98 -10.97 3.02
C TYR A 82 -7.45 -10.95 3.39
N LEU A 83 -8.00 -12.08 3.86
CA LEU A 83 -9.37 -12.14 4.36
C LEU A 83 -9.56 -11.33 5.65
N ALA A 84 -8.55 -11.29 6.52
CA ALA A 84 -8.57 -10.44 7.71
C ALA A 84 -8.61 -8.94 7.32
N TRP A 85 -7.81 -8.53 6.34
CA TRP A 85 -7.91 -7.19 5.76
C TRP A 85 -9.32 -6.93 5.20
N TRP A 86 -9.83 -7.85 4.38
CA TRP A 86 -11.16 -7.73 3.77
C TRP A 86 -12.29 -7.58 4.79
N TRP A 87 -12.29 -8.38 5.86
CA TRP A 87 -13.38 -8.39 6.84
C TRP A 87 -13.25 -7.36 7.94
N THR A 88 -12.02 -6.98 8.32
CA THR A 88 -11.78 -6.18 9.53
C THR A 88 -11.03 -4.87 9.27
N GLY A 89 -10.51 -4.67 8.05
CA GLY A 89 -9.61 -3.55 7.75
C GLY A 89 -8.23 -3.69 8.37
N ALA A 90 -7.82 -4.91 8.77
CA ALA A 90 -6.43 -5.17 9.17
C ALA A 90 -5.46 -4.72 8.07
N TYR A 91 -4.31 -4.16 8.44
CA TYR A 91 -3.31 -3.58 7.52
C TYR A 91 -3.75 -2.31 6.76
N SER A 92 -5.01 -1.88 6.85
CA SER A 92 -5.44 -0.60 6.29
C SER A 92 -4.96 0.58 7.13
N ALA A 93 -4.54 1.66 6.48
CA ALA A 93 -4.10 2.90 7.14
C ALA A 93 -5.19 3.53 8.05
N ASN A 94 -6.47 3.28 7.74
CA ASN A 94 -7.62 3.87 8.42
C ASN A 94 -8.62 2.83 8.95
N GLY A 95 -8.21 1.55 9.03
CA GLY A 95 -9.03 0.46 9.55
C GLY A 95 -10.23 0.08 8.69
N ARG A 96 -10.31 0.54 7.43
CA ARG A 96 -11.39 0.19 6.50
C ARG A 96 -10.85 -0.58 5.31
N CYS A 97 -11.58 -1.59 4.86
CA CYS A 97 -11.32 -2.23 3.58
C CYS A 97 -11.98 -1.45 2.44
N PHE A 98 -11.27 -1.34 1.33
CA PHE A 98 -11.75 -0.82 0.06
C PHE A 98 -10.92 -1.47 -1.04
N ILE A 99 -11.50 -1.69 -2.22
CA ILE A 99 -10.77 -2.25 -3.38
C ILE A 99 -10.86 -1.23 -4.51
N SER A 100 -9.71 -0.98 -5.12
CA SER A 100 -9.61 -0.18 -6.33
C SER A 100 -9.93 -1.06 -7.55
N VAL A 101 -11.07 -0.82 -8.22
CA VAL A 101 -11.45 -1.48 -9.49
C VAL A 101 -11.73 -0.47 -10.60
#